data_AF-B0W6A9-F1
#
_entry.id   AF-B0W6A9-F1
#
_cell.length_a   1.000
_cell.length_b   1.000
_cell.length_c   1.000
_cell.angle_alpha   90.00
_cell.angle_beta   90.00
_cell.angle_gamma   90.00
#
_symmetry.space_group_name_H-M   'P 1'
#
loop_
_entity.id
_entity.type
_entity.pdbx_description
1 polymer ?
#
loop_
_entity_poly.entity_id
_entity_poly.type
_entity_poly.pdbx_seq_one_letter_code
_entity_poly.pdbx_strand_id
1 'polypeptide(L)'
;MTPVLYYLPPSPPCRSVLMLAKMIGVELELKTLNVLEGEQLKPEFVQLNPQHTIPTLDDHGLVLWESRVILSYLVSAYSKDENLYPRDFRSRAIVDQRLHFDLGTLYARVVDYYFPTITVGAHLDQTRKAKLAEALGWFEAMLRQYTWAAANHFTIADLALAVTVSQIEAFEFDLHPYPKVRAWLAKCKEELEPHGYQEINQTGAETLAGLFRAKLKQ
;
A
#
# COMPACT_ATOMS: atom_id res chain seq x y z
N MET A 1 -25.33 6.83 -0.75
CA MET A 1 -24.51 7.90 -1.36
C MET A 1 -23.15 7.26 -1.68
N THR A 2 -22.25 7.90 -2.42
CA THR A 2 -20.95 7.30 -2.77
C THR A 2 -19.87 7.80 -1.80
N PRO A 3 -19.02 6.94 -1.19
CA PRO A 3 -17.93 7.39 -0.35
C PRO A 3 -16.91 8.22 -1.13
N VAL A 4 -16.38 9.28 -0.53
CA VAL A 4 -15.36 10.14 -1.14
C VAL A 4 -13.97 9.67 -0.74
N LEU A 5 -13.04 9.60 -1.70
CA LEU A 5 -11.62 9.31 -1.43
C LEU A 5 -10.73 10.45 -1.92
N TYR A 6 -10.09 11.14 -0.99
CA TYR A 6 -9.01 12.08 -1.26
C TYR A 6 -7.72 11.28 -1.49
N TYR A 7 -7.12 11.44 -2.67
CA TYR A 7 -6.02 10.57 -3.09
C TYR A 7 -5.06 11.25 -4.08
N LEU A 8 -3.93 10.58 -4.34
CA LEU A 8 -3.05 10.92 -5.46
C LEU A 8 -2.58 9.60 -6.10
N PRO A 9 -2.69 9.42 -7.43
CA PRO A 9 -2.48 8.12 -8.07
C PRO A 9 -1.15 7.40 -7.76
N PRO A 10 0.02 8.07 -7.72
CA PRO A 10 1.29 7.39 -7.42
C PRO A 10 1.43 6.93 -5.97
N SER A 11 0.63 7.49 -5.05
CA SER A 11 0.72 7.23 -3.61
C SER A 11 0.46 5.75 -3.30
N PRO A 12 1.45 4.99 -2.77
CA PRO A 12 1.26 3.59 -2.40
C PRO A 12 0.03 3.34 -1.50
N PRO A 13 -0.19 4.05 -0.38
CA PRO A 13 -1.35 3.78 0.46
C PRO A 13 -2.69 4.07 -0.26
N CYS A 14 -2.73 5.02 -1.20
CA CYS A 14 -3.94 5.28 -2.02
C CYS A 14 -4.23 4.12 -2.97
N ARG A 15 -3.20 3.58 -3.64
CA ARG A 15 -3.33 2.44 -4.55
C ARG A 15 -3.92 1.22 -3.87
N SER A 16 -3.58 0.96 -2.60
CA SER A 16 -4.18 -0.13 -1.84
C SER A 16 -5.70 0.04 -1.72
N VAL A 17 -6.18 1.25 -1.35
CA VAL A 17 -7.62 1.51 -1.21
C VAL A 17 -8.34 1.41 -2.55
N LEU A 18 -7.77 1.98 -3.60
CA LEU A 18 -8.34 1.93 -4.95
C LEU A 18 -8.48 0.50 -5.48
N MET A 19 -7.44 -0.32 -5.34
CA MET A 19 -7.48 -1.71 -5.77
C MET A 19 -8.52 -2.51 -4.99
N LEU A 20 -8.58 -2.34 -3.67
CA LEU A 20 -9.59 -3.03 -2.87
C LEU A 20 -11.00 -2.60 -3.30
N ALA A 21 -11.25 -1.31 -3.44
CA ALA A 21 -12.55 -0.79 -3.84
C ALA A 21 -13.01 -1.38 -5.19
N LYS A 22 -12.10 -1.44 -6.18
CA LYS A 22 -12.36 -2.10 -7.46
C LYS A 22 -12.60 -3.61 -7.32
N MET A 23 -11.85 -4.29 -6.45
CA MET A 23 -12.00 -5.72 -6.18
C MET A 23 -13.36 -6.08 -5.55
N ILE A 24 -13.85 -5.27 -4.61
CA ILE A 24 -15.12 -5.54 -3.91
C ILE A 24 -16.33 -4.80 -4.51
N GLY A 25 -16.14 -4.06 -5.61
CA GLY A 25 -17.21 -3.34 -6.31
C GLY A 25 -17.74 -2.12 -5.56
N VAL A 26 -16.91 -1.46 -4.75
CA VAL A 26 -17.25 -0.19 -4.10
C VAL A 26 -16.88 0.95 -5.05
N GLU A 27 -17.90 1.68 -5.51
CA GLU A 27 -17.70 2.93 -6.23
C GLU A 27 -17.21 4.01 -5.25
N LEU A 28 -16.21 4.80 -5.67
CA LEU A 28 -15.65 5.90 -4.90
C LEU A 28 -15.74 7.19 -5.72
N GLU A 29 -16.17 8.27 -5.07
CA GLU A 29 -15.98 9.62 -5.60
C GLU A 29 -14.52 10.03 -5.38
N LEU A 30 -13.73 10.03 -6.45
CA LEU A 30 -12.30 10.31 -6.37
C LEU A 30 -12.00 11.81 -6.40
N LYS A 31 -11.34 12.31 -5.34
CA LYS A 31 -10.84 13.69 -5.26
C LYS A 31 -9.32 13.70 -5.26
N THR A 32 -8.73 14.12 -6.37
CA THR A 32 -7.28 14.30 -6.45
C THR A 32 -6.84 15.42 -5.51
N LEU A 33 -5.83 15.16 -4.68
CA LEU A 33 -5.20 16.12 -3.79
C LEU A 33 -3.69 16.13 -4.02
N ASN A 34 -3.17 17.20 -4.61
CA ASN A 34 -1.77 17.28 -5.00
C ASN A 34 -0.88 17.60 -3.79
N VAL A 35 -0.31 16.55 -3.20
CA VAL A 35 0.55 16.71 -2.02
C VAL A 35 1.90 17.38 -2.30
N LEU A 36 2.33 17.41 -3.56
CA LEU A 36 3.55 18.08 -3.99
C LEU A 36 3.39 19.61 -4.05
N GLU A 37 2.17 20.07 -4.28
CA GLU A 37 1.81 21.50 -4.28
C GLU A 37 1.28 21.97 -2.92
N GLY A 38 1.23 21.08 -1.92
CA GLY A 38 0.83 21.41 -0.55
C GLY A 38 -0.68 21.58 -0.36
N GLU A 39 -1.52 21.07 -1.26
CA GLU A 39 -2.98 21.23 -1.16
C GLU A 39 -3.59 20.66 0.13
N GLN A 40 -2.99 19.60 0.67
CA GLN A 40 -3.34 18.98 1.95
C GLN A 40 -3.13 19.91 3.16
N LEU A 41 -2.36 20.99 3.01
CA LEU A 41 -2.10 21.95 4.09
C LEU A 41 -3.15 23.06 4.15
N LYS A 42 -4.07 23.13 3.18
CA LYS A 42 -5.14 24.13 3.17
C LYS A 42 -6.09 23.89 4.36
N PRO A 43 -6.61 24.95 5.03
CA PRO A 43 -7.40 24.83 6.25
C PRO A 43 -8.59 23.88 6.13
N GLU A 44 -9.27 23.85 4.98
CA GLU A 44 -10.40 22.99 4.71
C GLU A 44 -10.06 21.49 4.79
N PHE A 45 -8.86 21.08 4.33
CA PHE A 45 -8.44 19.69 4.39
C PHE A 45 -7.88 19.34 5.77
N VAL A 46 -7.16 20.26 6.42
CA VAL A 46 -6.65 20.06 7.79
C VAL A 46 -7.81 19.91 8.79
N GLN A 47 -8.93 20.61 8.58
CA GLN A 47 -10.14 20.43 9.38
C GLN A 47 -10.76 19.04 9.21
N LEU A 48 -10.69 18.48 8.00
CA LEU A 48 -11.17 17.13 7.69
C LEU A 48 -10.24 16.06 8.28
N ASN A 49 -8.93 16.18 8.05
CA ASN A 49 -7.89 15.30 8.53
C ASN A 49 -6.77 16.14 9.15
N PRO A 50 -6.65 16.20 10.49
CA PRO A 50 -5.61 16.95 11.18
C PRO A 50 -4.18 16.48 10.87
N GLN A 51 -4.00 15.21 10.49
CA GLN A 51 -2.72 14.65 10.04
C GLN A 51 -2.43 14.98 8.58
N HIS A 52 -3.38 15.60 7.85
CA HIS A 52 -3.24 16.10 6.49
C HIS A 52 -2.56 15.10 5.54
N THR A 53 -3.06 13.86 5.54
CA THR A 53 -2.51 12.74 4.76
C THR A 53 -3.51 12.21 3.75
N ILE A 54 -2.99 11.49 2.76
CA ILE A 54 -3.77 10.69 1.81
C ILE A 54 -3.35 9.22 1.91
N PRO A 55 -4.28 8.26 1.74
CA PRO A 55 -5.70 8.47 1.48
C PRO A 55 -6.48 8.98 2.70
N THR A 56 -7.50 9.81 2.46
CA THR A 56 -8.55 10.14 3.43
C THR A 56 -9.89 9.78 2.80
N LEU A 57 -10.65 8.90 3.46
CA LEU A 57 -12.00 8.49 3.10
C LEU A 57 -13.01 9.34 3.89
N ASP A 58 -14.08 9.78 3.24
CA ASP A 58 -15.29 10.27 3.89
C ASP A 58 -16.47 9.41 3.41
N ASP A 59 -16.90 8.49 4.26
CA ASP A 59 -18.15 7.74 4.06
C ASP A 59 -19.29 8.38 4.84
N HIS A 60 -19.98 9.32 4.22
CA HIS A 60 -21.22 9.92 4.73
C HIS A 60 -21.07 10.53 6.14
N GLY A 61 -19.95 11.22 6.37
CA GLY A 61 -19.60 11.84 7.65
C GLY A 61 -18.70 10.98 8.54
N LEU A 62 -18.48 9.70 8.21
CA LEU A 62 -17.41 8.91 8.80
C LEU A 62 -16.11 9.19 8.05
N VAL A 63 -15.27 10.04 8.64
CA VAL A 63 -13.96 10.40 8.09
C VAL A 63 -12.88 9.49 8.66
N LEU A 64 -12.14 8.82 7.78
CA LEU A 64 -11.05 7.89 8.14
C LEU A 64 -9.82 8.16 7.27
N TRP A 65 -8.66 8.21 7.89
CA TRP A 65 -7.36 8.09 7.24
C TRP A 65 -6.63 6.87 7.80
N GLU A 66 -5.42 6.56 7.30
CA GLU A 66 -4.73 5.27 7.41
C GLU A 66 -5.28 4.21 6.43
N SER A 67 -4.53 3.96 5.35
CA SER A 67 -4.97 3.07 4.27
C SER A 67 -5.35 1.68 4.77
N ARG A 68 -4.58 1.09 5.68
CA ARG A 68 -4.83 -0.26 6.19
C ARG A 68 -6.09 -0.34 7.06
N VAL A 69 -6.44 0.75 7.75
CA VAL A 69 -7.72 0.88 8.46
C VAL A 69 -8.84 0.97 7.45
N ILE A 70 -8.71 1.82 6.42
CA ILE A 70 -9.68 1.93 5.33
C ILE A 70 -9.92 0.56 4.65
N LEU A 71 -8.87 -0.25 4.41
CA LEU A 71 -9.02 -1.60 3.85
C LEU A 71 -9.93 -2.47 4.72
N SER A 72 -9.63 -2.55 6.02
CA SER A 72 -10.41 -3.36 6.96
C SER A 72 -11.86 -2.89 7.08
N TYR A 73 -12.08 -1.57 7.03
CA TYR A 73 -13.38 -0.93 7.08
C TYR A 73 -14.19 -1.23 5.82
N LEU A 74 -13.62 -1.04 4.61
CA LEU A 74 -14.33 -1.28 3.35
C LEU A 74 -14.74 -2.75 3.21
N VAL A 75 -13.88 -3.70 3.60
CA VAL A 75 -14.28 -5.12 3.63
C VAL A 75 -15.42 -5.35 4.61
N SER A 76 -15.33 -4.79 5.82
CA SER A 76 -16.35 -5.01 6.85
C SER A 76 -17.70 -4.37 6.52
N ALA A 77 -17.70 -3.23 5.83
CA ALA A 77 -18.90 -2.46 5.50
C ALA A 77 -19.58 -2.90 4.19
N TYR A 78 -18.79 -3.27 3.16
CA TYR A 78 -19.32 -3.46 1.81
C TYR A 78 -19.01 -4.81 1.16
N SER A 79 -17.97 -5.52 1.59
CA SER A 79 -17.59 -6.77 0.94
C SER A 79 -18.59 -7.89 1.25
N LYS A 80 -18.94 -8.67 0.22
CA LYS A 80 -19.66 -9.94 0.38
C LYS A 80 -18.71 -11.10 0.68
N ASP A 81 -17.44 -10.95 0.37
CA ASP A 81 -16.41 -11.95 0.68
C ASP A 81 -15.75 -11.60 2.02
N GLU A 82 -16.13 -12.35 3.05
CA GLU A 82 -15.58 -12.22 4.39
C GLU A 82 -14.16 -12.82 4.50
N ASN A 83 -13.67 -13.57 3.49
CA ASN A 83 -12.33 -14.14 3.52
C ASN A 83 -11.23 -13.08 3.31
N LEU A 84 -11.54 -11.96 2.64
CA LEU A 84 -10.59 -10.86 2.48
C LEU A 84 -10.16 -10.28 3.84
N TYR A 85 -11.04 -10.34 4.85
CA TYR A 85 -10.75 -9.98 6.22
C TYR A 85 -11.52 -10.88 7.21
N PRO A 86 -11.00 -12.08 7.50
CA PRO A 86 -11.73 -13.16 8.19
C PRO A 86 -12.35 -12.72 9.53
N ARG A 87 -13.55 -13.19 9.86
CA ARG A 87 -14.20 -12.89 11.17
C ARG A 87 -13.63 -13.69 12.34
N ASP A 88 -13.09 -14.87 12.09
CA ASP A 88 -12.40 -15.65 13.11
C ASP A 88 -11.21 -14.84 13.65
N PHE A 89 -11.22 -14.55 14.96
CA PHE A 89 -10.27 -13.63 15.56
C PHE A 89 -8.82 -14.13 15.47
N ARG A 90 -8.62 -15.45 15.41
CA ARG A 90 -7.27 -16.02 15.30
C ARG A 90 -6.70 -15.81 13.91
N SER A 91 -7.49 -16.09 12.88
CA SER A 91 -7.16 -15.79 11.48
C SER A 91 -6.95 -14.29 11.27
N ARG A 92 -7.88 -13.47 11.79
CA ARG A 92 -7.81 -12.01 11.72
C ARG A 92 -6.55 -11.45 12.36
N ALA A 93 -6.15 -11.97 13.52
CA ALA A 93 -4.93 -11.53 14.20
C ALA A 93 -3.67 -11.71 13.34
N ILE A 94 -3.62 -12.72 12.47
CA ILE A 94 -2.50 -12.88 11.53
C ILE A 94 -2.57 -11.86 10.40
N VAL A 95 -3.76 -11.57 9.86
CA VAL A 95 -3.95 -10.51 8.86
C VAL A 95 -3.55 -9.16 9.43
N ASP A 96 -4.03 -8.83 10.63
CA ASP A 96 -3.69 -7.60 11.34
C ASP A 96 -2.17 -7.53 11.58
N GLN A 97 -1.56 -8.61 12.06
CA GLN A 97 -0.10 -8.67 12.25
C GLN A 97 0.66 -8.34 10.95
N ARG A 98 0.21 -8.84 9.79
CA ARG A 98 0.84 -8.55 8.49
C ARG A 98 0.62 -7.10 8.06
N LEU A 99 -0.57 -6.54 8.28
CA LEU A 99 -0.84 -5.12 8.03
C LEU A 99 0.03 -4.20 8.92
N HIS A 100 0.19 -4.55 10.20
CA HIS A 100 1.05 -3.82 11.12
C HIS A 100 2.54 -3.97 10.77
N PHE A 101 2.98 -5.15 10.34
CA PHE A 101 4.33 -5.36 9.80
C PHE A 101 4.57 -4.51 8.54
N ASP A 102 3.59 -4.46 7.63
CA ASP A 102 3.69 -3.64 6.44
C ASP A 102 3.82 -2.15 6.80
N LEU A 103 2.95 -1.61 7.65
CA LEU A 103 3.00 -0.19 8.08
C LEU A 103 4.28 0.13 8.85
N GLY A 104 4.52 -0.59 9.95
CA GLY A 104 5.52 -0.24 10.95
C GLY A 104 6.92 -0.79 10.66
N THR A 105 7.09 -1.62 9.64
CA THR A 105 8.38 -2.22 9.32
C THR A 105 8.70 -2.16 7.83
N LEU A 106 7.95 -2.85 6.96
CA LEU A 106 8.34 -2.98 5.56
C LEU A 106 8.22 -1.65 4.82
N TYR A 107 7.02 -1.06 4.79
CA TYR A 107 6.76 0.22 4.13
C TYR A 107 7.52 1.37 4.80
N ALA A 108 7.59 1.38 6.14
CA ALA A 108 8.42 2.36 6.86
C ALA A 108 9.88 2.36 6.37
N ARG A 109 10.48 1.19 6.18
CA ARG A 109 11.86 1.06 5.68
C ARG A 109 11.99 1.40 4.19
N VAL A 110 10.94 1.21 3.38
CA VAL A 110 10.87 1.72 2.01
C VAL A 110 10.90 3.25 2.01
N VAL A 111 10.05 3.89 2.82
CA VAL A 111 10.00 5.34 2.96
C VAL A 111 11.34 5.88 3.43
N ASP A 112 11.91 5.33 4.49
CA ASP A 112 13.19 5.76 5.04
C ASP A 112 14.34 5.70 4.01
N TYR A 113 14.34 4.67 3.16
CA TYR A 113 15.41 4.47 2.18
C TYR A 113 15.25 5.32 0.93
N TYR A 114 14.04 5.40 0.36
CA TYR A 114 13.81 6.02 -0.96
C TYR A 114 13.31 7.47 -0.89
N PHE A 115 12.44 7.81 0.06
CA PHE A 115 11.75 9.09 0.04
C PHE A 115 12.65 10.30 0.29
N PRO A 116 13.71 10.25 1.14
CA PRO A 116 14.66 11.36 1.23
C PRO A 116 15.30 11.73 -0.12
N THR A 117 15.58 10.75 -0.98
CA THR A 117 16.08 11.01 -2.33
C THR A 117 14.99 11.62 -3.21
N ILE A 118 13.76 11.09 -3.16
CA ILE A 118 12.62 11.58 -3.95
C ILE A 118 12.29 13.04 -3.61
N THR A 119 12.22 13.38 -2.33
CA THR A 119 11.71 14.67 -1.86
C THR A 119 12.77 15.76 -1.89
N VAL A 120 13.99 15.47 -1.44
CA VAL A 120 15.06 16.47 -1.25
C VAL A 120 16.36 16.13 -1.97
N GLY A 121 16.41 15.05 -2.75
CA GLY A 121 17.61 14.67 -3.51
C GLY A 121 18.75 14.12 -2.66
N ALA A 122 18.47 13.61 -1.45
CA ALA A 122 19.49 13.02 -0.59
C ALA A 122 20.13 11.77 -1.23
N HIS A 123 21.40 11.51 -0.90
CA HIS A 123 22.07 10.26 -1.31
C HIS A 123 21.45 9.04 -0.63
N LEU A 124 21.47 7.90 -1.34
CA LEU A 124 21.00 6.62 -0.80
C LEU A 124 21.89 6.13 0.34
N ASP A 125 21.27 5.77 1.45
CA ASP A 125 21.94 5.32 2.67
C ASP A 125 22.02 3.78 2.71
N GLN A 126 23.25 3.24 2.76
CA GLN A 126 23.48 1.79 2.80
C GLN A 126 22.96 1.13 4.07
N THR A 127 22.94 1.84 5.20
CA THR A 127 22.39 1.32 6.46
C THR A 127 20.88 1.17 6.38
N ARG A 128 20.20 2.12 5.72
CA ARG A 128 18.74 2.04 5.45
C ARG A 128 18.42 0.97 4.42
N LYS A 129 19.26 0.83 3.39
CA LYS A 129 19.18 -0.28 2.43
C LYS A 129 19.25 -1.64 3.12
N ALA A 130 20.20 -1.83 4.03
CA ALA A 130 20.36 -3.07 4.78
C ALA A 130 19.16 -3.36 5.69
N LYS A 131 18.55 -2.33 6.31
CA LYS A 131 17.29 -2.49 7.04
C LYS A 131 16.15 -2.92 6.11
N LEU A 132 16.00 -2.32 4.93
CA LEU A 132 14.98 -2.78 3.98
C LEU A 132 15.19 -4.26 3.58
N ALA A 133 16.44 -4.65 3.31
CA ALA A 133 16.81 -6.04 3.04
C ALA A 133 16.45 -6.99 4.20
N GLU A 134 16.72 -6.59 5.45
CA GLU A 134 16.34 -7.36 6.64
C GLU A 134 14.82 -7.56 6.73
N ALA A 135 14.02 -6.52 6.45
CA ALA A 135 12.57 -6.63 6.47
C ALA A 135 12.04 -7.58 5.37
N LEU A 136 12.62 -7.53 4.17
CA LEU A 136 12.34 -8.51 3.11
C LEU A 136 12.72 -9.93 3.54
N GLY A 137 13.82 -10.10 4.27
CA GLY A 137 14.23 -11.38 4.85
C GLY A 137 13.23 -11.93 5.88
N TRP A 138 12.67 -11.06 6.73
CA TRP A 138 11.58 -11.45 7.63
C TRP A 138 10.32 -11.82 6.87
N PHE A 139 9.96 -11.06 5.83
CA PHE A 139 8.79 -11.36 5.02
C PHE A 139 8.94 -12.69 4.26
N GLU A 140 10.12 -12.96 3.70
CA GLU A 140 10.49 -14.25 3.09
C GLU A 140 10.29 -15.42 4.07
N ALA A 141 10.61 -15.23 5.36
CA ALA A 141 10.37 -16.22 6.40
C ALA A 141 8.87 -16.37 6.73
N MET A 142 8.11 -15.26 6.79
CA MET A 142 6.66 -15.28 7.04
C MET A 142 5.88 -16.02 5.95
N LEU A 143 6.33 -15.94 4.69
CA LEU A 143 5.74 -16.64 3.52
C LEU A 143 5.98 -18.17 3.52
N ARG A 144 6.56 -18.74 4.58
CA ARG A 144 6.73 -20.20 4.71
C ARG A 144 5.48 -20.91 5.22
N GLN A 145 4.65 -20.21 5.99
CA GLN A 145 3.57 -20.84 6.74
C GLN A 145 2.30 -21.06 5.91
N TYR A 146 2.03 -20.17 4.96
CA TYR A 146 0.78 -20.17 4.21
C TYR A 146 1.04 -20.00 2.71
N THR A 147 0.01 -20.23 1.90
CA THR A 147 0.07 -19.96 0.45
C THR A 147 0.08 -18.47 0.12
N TRP A 148 -0.48 -17.63 1.00
CA TRP A 148 -0.47 -16.17 0.93
C TRP A 148 0.23 -15.57 2.16
N ALA A 149 0.26 -14.26 2.32
CA ALA A 149 1.02 -13.61 3.40
C ALA A 149 0.48 -13.94 4.80
N ALA A 150 -0.84 -14.05 4.93
CA ALA A 150 -1.53 -14.21 6.22
C ALA A 150 -2.39 -15.47 6.34
N ALA A 151 -2.79 -16.07 5.22
CA ALA A 151 -3.74 -17.18 5.18
C ALA A 151 -3.50 -18.07 3.95
N ASN A 152 -4.26 -19.16 3.84
CA ASN A 152 -4.27 -20.01 2.63
C ASN A 152 -5.21 -19.50 1.53
N HIS A 153 -5.79 -18.31 1.72
CA HIS A 153 -6.54 -17.54 0.73
C HIS A 153 -6.03 -16.08 0.71
N PHE A 154 -6.37 -15.33 -0.33
CA PHE A 154 -5.96 -13.93 -0.48
C PHE A 154 -6.67 -13.04 0.55
N THR A 155 -5.95 -12.08 1.13
CA THR A 155 -6.50 -11.15 2.15
C THR A 155 -6.07 -9.71 1.88
N ILE A 156 -6.66 -8.76 2.62
CA ILE A 156 -6.22 -7.35 2.58
C ILE A 156 -4.75 -7.16 2.98
N ALA A 157 -4.15 -8.10 3.72
CA ALA A 157 -2.71 -8.07 4.01
C ALA A 157 -1.89 -8.29 2.74
N ASP A 158 -2.29 -9.23 1.88
CA ASP A 158 -1.64 -9.47 0.59
C ASP A 158 -1.73 -8.24 -0.30
N LEU A 159 -2.90 -7.61 -0.34
CA LEU A 159 -3.12 -6.39 -1.12
C LEU A 159 -2.19 -5.25 -0.67
N ALA A 160 -2.15 -4.97 0.64
CA ALA A 160 -1.31 -3.90 1.19
C ALA A 160 0.18 -4.17 0.93
N LEU A 161 0.65 -5.39 1.26
CA LEU A 161 2.02 -5.81 1.02
C LEU A 161 2.36 -5.81 -0.47
N ALA A 162 1.44 -6.20 -1.36
CA ALA A 162 1.71 -6.29 -2.79
C ALA A 162 2.00 -4.91 -3.37
N VAL A 163 1.31 -3.86 -2.90
CA VAL A 163 1.63 -2.47 -3.26
C VAL A 163 3.01 -2.06 -2.77
N THR A 164 3.36 -2.41 -1.52
CA THR A 164 4.69 -2.12 -0.95
C THR A 164 5.80 -2.81 -1.75
N VAL A 165 5.65 -4.11 -2.01
CA VAL A 165 6.69 -4.91 -2.68
C VAL A 165 6.76 -4.62 -4.18
N SER A 166 5.63 -4.36 -4.86
CA SER A 166 5.66 -3.92 -6.25
C SER A 166 6.34 -2.55 -6.39
N GLN A 167 6.23 -1.68 -5.37
CA GLN A 167 6.98 -0.43 -5.36
C GLN A 167 8.49 -0.65 -5.19
N ILE A 168 8.89 -1.61 -4.34
CA ILE A 168 10.29 -2.02 -4.19
C ILE A 168 10.85 -2.54 -5.51
N GLU A 169 10.06 -3.37 -6.22
CA GLU A 169 10.40 -3.89 -7.55
C GLU A 169 10.52 -2.76 -8.59
N ALA A 170 9.59 -1.81 -8.62
CA ALA A 170 9.62 -0.66 -9.53
C ALA A 170 10.81 0.29 -9.25
N PHE A 171 11.28 0.34 -8.00
CA PHE A 171 12.53 1.03 -7.65
C PHE A 171 13.80 0.22 -7.99
N GLU A 172 13.66 -0.91 -8.67
CA GLU A 172 14.76 -1.77 -9.13
C GLU A 172 15.62 -2.30 -7.97
N PHE A 173 15.02 -2.50 -6.79
CA PHE A 173 15.70 -3.19 -5.69
C PHE A 173 15.91 -4.66 -6.04
N ASP A 174 17.08 -5.20 -5.70
CA ASP A 174 17.37 -6.62 -5.97
C ASP A 174 16.53 -7.54 -5.07
N LEU A 175 15.54 -8.19 -5.68
CA LEU A 175 14.68 -9.19 -5.04
C LEU A 175 15.13 -10.63 -5.32
N HIS A 176 16.25 -10.85 -6.03
CA HIS A 176 16.78 -12.19 -6.29
C HIS A 176 16.98 -13.03 -5.01
N PRO A 177 17.47 -12.48 -3.88
CA PRO A 177 17.65 -13.24 -2.64
C PRO A 177 16.36 -13.74 -1.97
N TYR A 178 15.19 -13.26 -2.39
CA TYR A 178 13.89 -13.54 -1.75
C TYR A 178 12.95 -14.27 -2.71
N PRO A 179 13.20 -15.57 -3.00
CA PRO A 179 12.44 -16.31 -4.00
C PRO A 179 10.95 -16.48 -3.64
N LYS A 180 10.59 -16.63 -2.35
CA LYS A 180 9.17 -16.70 -1.96
C LYS A 180 8.50 -15.35 -2.12
N VAL A 181 9.16 -14.24 -1.79
CA VAL A 181 8.63 -12.90 -2.04
C VAL A 181 8.36 -12.70 -3.54
N ARG A 182 9.29 -13.08 -4.42
CA ARG A 182 9.08 -12.97 -5.87
C ARG A 182 7.92 -13.84 -6.36
N ALA A 183 7.85 -15.09 -5.93
CA ALA A 183 6.79 -16.01 -6.32
C ALA A 183 5.41 -15.54 -5.80
N TRP A 184 5.35 -15.08 -4.55
CA TRP A 184 4.14 -14.50 -3.96
C TRP A 184 3.72 -13.23 -4.68
N LEU A 185 4.66 -12.34 -5.03
CA LEU A 185 4.34 -11.11 -5.76
C LEU A 185 3.76 -11.41 -7.14
N ALA A 186 4.36 -12.36 -7.89
CA ALA A 186 3.82 -12.78 -9.18
C ALA A 186 2.38 -13.29 -9.05
N LYS A 187 2.10 -14.10 -8.02
CA LYS A 187 0.75 -14.56 -7.72
C LYS A 187 -0.20 -13.43 -7.36
N CYS A 188 0.22 -12.44 -6.57
CA CYS A 188 -0.57 -11.25 -6.26
C CYS A 188 -0.91 -10.44 -7.52
N LYS A 189 0.05 -10.31 -8.45
CA LYS A 189 -0.17 -9.61 -9.73
C LYS A 189 -1.26 -10.29 -10.56
N GLU A 190 -1.21 -11.62 -10.67
CA GLU A 190 -2.22 -12.41 -11.37
C GLU A 190 -3.60 -12.28 -10.71
N GLU A 191 -3.67 -12.40 -9.39
CA GLU A 191 -4.93 -12.26 -8.63
C GLU A 191 -5.56 -10.87 -8.77
N LEU A 192 -4.74 -9.82 -8.80
CA LEU A 192 -5.20 -8.44 -8.86
C LEU A 192 -5.39 -7.91 -10.29
N GLU A 193 -4.94 -8.65 -11.31
CA GLU A 193 -5.06 -8.27 -12.73
C GLU A 193 -6.50 -7.86 -13.12
N PRO A 194 -7.53 -8.68 -12.87
CA PRO A 194 -8.91 -8.34 -13.24
C PRO A 194 -9.47 -7.17 -12.41
N HIS A 195 -8.79 -6.82 -11.32
CA HIS A 195 -9.18 -5.76 -10.38
C HIS A 195 -8.37 -4.48 -10.58
N GLY A 196 -7.76 -4.31 -11.75
CA GLY A 196 -7.10 -3.06 -12.15
C GLY A 196 -5.66 -2.93 -11.67
N TYR A 197 -4.95 -4.04 -11.43
CA TYR A 197 -3.53 -4.00 -11.03
C TYR A 197 -2.68 -3.13 -11.96
N GLN A 198 -2.84 -3.26 -13.29
CA GLN A 198 -2.04 -2.50 -14.26
C GLN A 198 -2.35 -0.99 -14.21
N GLU A 199 -3.62 -0.65 -14.28
CA GLU A 199 -4.13 0.73 -14.32
C GLU A 199 -3.83 1.49 -13.02
N ILE A 200 -4.06 0.85 -11.87
CA ILE A 200 -3.96 1.48 -10.56
C ILE A 200 -2.55 1.32 -10.00
N ASN A 201 -2.07 0.09 -9.89
CA ASN A 201 -0.87 -0.21 -9.13
C ASN A 201 0.41 -0.09 -9.94
N GLN A 202 0.49 -0.74 -11.11
CA GLN A 202 1.70 -0.71 -11.94
C GLN A 202 2.00 0.71 -12.42
N THR A 203 0.98 1.41 -12.95
CA THR A 203 1.13 2.78 -13.45
C THR A 203 1.54 3.77 -12.35
N GLY A 204 0.94 3.67 -11.16
CA GLY A 204 1.32 4.49 -10.01
C GLY A 204 2.73 4.17 -9.49
N ALA A 205 3.12 2.89 -9.49
CA ALA A 205 4.47 2.46 -9.09
C ALA A 205 5.56 3.00 -10.02
N GLU A 206 5.34 2.92 -11.34
CA GLU A 206 6.27 3.45 -12.35
C GLU A 206 6.37 4.97 -12.29
N THR A 207 5.26 5.65 -12.04
CA THR A 207 5.26 7.12 -11.88
C THR A 207 6.14 7.52 -10.68
N LEU A 208 5.96 6.86 -9.53
CA LEU A 208 6.76 7.15 -8.35
C LEU A 208 8.24 6.76 -8.54
N ALA A 209 8.51 5.62 -9.19
CA ALA A 209 9.87 5.21 -9.55
C ALA A 209 10.52 6.18 -10.55
N GLY A 210 9.75 6.77 -11.47
CA GLY A 210 10.18 7.83 -12.37
C GLY A 210 10.66 9.07 -11.60
N LEU A 211 9.89 9.52 -10.60
CA LEU A 211 10.29 10.64 -9.72
C LEU A 211 11.60 10.35 -8.98
N PHE A 212 11.75 9.13 -8.47
CA PHE A 212 13.00 8.68 -7.83
C PHE A 212 14.18 8.70 -8.80
N ARG A 213 14.05 8.06 -9.96
CA ARG A 213 15.10 7.98 -11.00
C ARG A 213 15.49 9.36 -11.53
N ALA A 214 14.54 10.30 -11.61
CA ALA A 214 14.80 11.67 -12.01
C ALA A 214 15.75 12.41 -11.05
N LYS A 215 15.67 12.10 -9.74
CA LYS A 215 16.57 12.68 -8.71
C LYS A 215 17.96 12.08 -8.71
N LEU A 216 18.13 10.84 -9.16
CA LEU A 216 19.46 10.20 -9.28
C LEU A 216 20.29 10.73 -10.46
N LYS A 217 19.65 11.40 -11.42
CA LYS A 217 20.29 11.99 -12.61
C LYS A 217 20.70 13.46 -12.41
N GLN A 218 20.30 14.08 -11.30
CA GLN A 218 20.64 15.44 -10.89
C GLN A 218 21.88 15.41 -10.01
#